data_AF-W1Y927-F1
#
_entry.id   AF-W1Y927-F1
#
_cell.length_a   1.000
_cell.length_b   1.000
_cell.length_c   1.000
_cell.angle_alpha   90.00
_cell.angle_beta   90.00
_cell.angle_gamma   90.00
#
_symmetry.space_group_name_H-M   'P 1'
#
loop_
_entity.id
_entity.type
_entity.pdbx_description
1 polymer ?
#
loop_
_entity_poly.entity_id
_entity_poly.type
_entity_poly.pdbx_seq_one_letter_code
_entity_poly.pdbx_strand_id
1 'polypeptide(L)'
;FYNFFGENIFRADLCNADVKLGDLLIHEGYAYDAQAHAAKVYNADKTYFVLNGTSSANKVVLNALLTPGDIILYDRNNHKSICHGGLVMSGATPIYLETARNPFGSIGGILDHCFDESYIRQLVAEKSPEK
;
A
#
# COMPACT_ATOMS: atom_id res chain seq x y z
N PHE A 1 -30.16 -10.68 -14.51
CA PHE A 1 -29.24 -9.95 -13.62
C PHE A 1 -29.89 -9.71 -12.25
N TYR A 2 -30.97 -8.90 -12.17
CA TYR A 2 -31.69 -8.66 -10.91
C TYR A 2 -32.14 -9.94 -10.19
N ASN A 3 -32.85 -10.84 -10.88
CA ASN A 3 -33.29 -12.12 -10.28
C ASN A 3 -32.14 -13.05 -9.85
N PHE A 4 -30.94 -12.86 -10.40
CA PHE A 4 -29.79 -13.69 -10.04
C PHE A 4 -29.11 -13.18 -8.76
N PHE A 5 -28.90 -11.86 -8.66
CA PHE A 5 -28.25 -11.26 -7.50
C PHE A 5 -29.21 -10.97 -6.32
N GLY A 6 -30.52 -10.88 -6.60
CA GLY A 6 -31.56 -10.63 -5.61
C GLY A 6 -31.71 -9.14 -5.25
N GLU A 7 -32.84 -8.78 -4.65
CA GLU A 7 -33.22 -7.38 -4.37
C GLU A 7 -32.25 -6.65 -3.44
N ASN A 8 -31.74 -7.33 -2.40
CA ASN A 8 -31.03 -6.67 -1.31
C ASN A 8 -29.72 -5.99 -1.74
N ILE A 9 -28.99 -6.56 -2.71
CA ILE A 9 -27.74 -5.93 -3.17
C ILE A 9 -28.01 -4.57 -3.84
N PHE A 10 -29.11 -4.46 -4.57
CA PHE A 10 -29.48 -3.22 -5.26
C PHE A 10 -30.05 -2.19 -4.30
N ARG A 11 -30.74 -2.62 -3.24
CA ARG A 11 -31.23 -1.71 -2.18
C ARG A 11 -30.12 -1.17 -1.29
N ALA A 12 -29.00 -1.88 -1.20
CA ALA A 12 -27.82 -1.45 -0.44
C ALA A 12 -26.83 -0.63 -1.28
N ASP A 13 -27.01 -0.55 -2.59
CA ASP A 13 -26.19 0.25 -3.51
C ASP A 13 -26.60 1.73 -3.42
N LEU A 14 -26.05 2.42 -2.42
CA LEU A 14 -26.35 3.80 -2.05
C LEU A 14 -25.17 4.72 -2.36
N CYS A 15 -25.43 6.02 -2.40
CA CYS A 15 -24.39 7.03 -2.64
C CYS A 15 -24.34 8.08 -1.53
N ASN A 16 -23.49 9.09 -1.71
CA ASN A 16 -23.30 10.19 -0.76
C ASN A 16 -24.58 11.03 -0.51
N ALA A 17 -25.62 10.91 -1.34
CA ALA A 17 -26.90 11.56 -1.11
C ALA A 17 -27.63 11.01 0.14
N ASP A 18 -27.34 9.78 0.55
CA ASP A 18 -27.86 9.14 1.75
C ASP A 18 -27.07 9.57 3.00
N VAL A 19 -27.15 10.86 3.34
CA VAL A 19 -26.36 11.52 4.40
C VAL A 19 -26.45 10.85 5.77
N LYS A 20 -27.47 10.02 6.01
CA LYS A 20 -27.60 9.23 7.25
C LYS A 20 -26.46 8.23 7.44
N LEU A 21 -25.78 7.82 6.37
CA LEU A 21 -24.64 6.90 6.42
C LEU A 21 -23.30 7.61 6.64
N GLY A 22 -23.27 8.95 6.60
CA GLY A 22 -22.06 9.75 6.70
C GLY A 22 -21.34 9.91 5.37
N ASP A 23 -20.02 10.17 5.43
CA ASP A 23 -19.18 10.41 4.26
C ASP A 23 -17.93 9.52 4.28
N LEU A 24 -17.77 8.71 3.22
CA LEU A 24 -16.67 7.75 3.07
C LEU A 24 -15.32 8.43 2.77
N LEU A 25 -15.34 9.55 2.06
CA LEU A 25 -14.15 10.23 1.53
C LEU A 25 -13.47 11.08 2.59
N ILE A 26 -14.25 11.86 3.35
CA ILE A 26 -13.73 12.70 4.43
C ILE A 26 -13.87 12.07 5.82
N HIS A 27 -14.43 10.87 5.89
CA HIS A 27 -14.53 10.04 7.09
C HIS A 27 -15.40 10.69 8.17
N GLU A 28 -16.70 10.78 7.91
CA GLU A 28 -17.70 11.29 8.86
C GLU A 28 -18.81 10.25 9.12
N GLY A 29 -19.46 10.34 10.29
CA GLY A 29 -20.58 9.46 10.66
C GLY A 29 -20.17 7.98 10.76
N TYR A 30 -21.07 7.09 10.31
CA TYR A 30 -20.86 5.64 10.43
C TYR A 30 -19.64 5.13 9.65
N ALA A 31 -19.23 5.83 8.58
CA ALA A 31 -18.00 5.52 7.86
C ALA A 31 -16.76 5.68 8.75
N TYR A 32 -16.70 6.75 9.57
CA TYR A 32 -15.64 6.96 10.54
C TYR A 32 -15.69 5.94 11.68
N ASP A 33 -16.88 5.69 12.24
CA ASP A 33 -17.04 4.77 13.37
C ASP A 33 -16.56 3.35 13.02
N ALA A 34 -16.85 2.90 11.80
CA ALA A 34 -16.37 1.62 11.30
C ALA A 34 -14.84 1.57 11.18
N GLN A 35 -14.21 2.63 10.66
CA GLN A 35 -12.75 2.74 10.56
C GLN A 35 -12.08 2.82 11.94
N ALA A 36 -12.65 3.59 12.87
CA ALA A 36 -12.16 3.73 14.24
C ALA A 36 -12.29 2.41 15.02
N HIS A 37 -13.37 1.66 14.79
CA HIS A 37 -13.49 0.30 15.33
C HIS A 37 -12.42 -0.63 14.76
N ALA A 38 -12.22 -0.62 13.44
CA ALA A 38 -11.18 -1.43 12.81
C ALA A 38 -9.78 -1.10 13.34
N ALA A 39 -9.46 0.18 13.55
CA ALA A 39 -8.19 0.61 14.13
C ALA A 39 -7.95 -0.01 15.52
N LYS A 40 -8.98 -0.08 16.37
CA LYS A 40 -8.90 -0.75 17.67
C LYS A 40 -8.69 -2.26 17.54
N VAL A 41 -9.41 -2.91 16.63
CA VAL A 41 -9.31 -4.37 16.40
C VAL A 41 -7.91 -4.75 15.91
N TYR A 42 -7.33 -3.98 14.99
CA TYR A 42 -6.00 -4.24 14.43
C TYR A 42 -4.85 -3.59 15.21
N ASN A 43 -5.15 -2.94 16.34
CA ASN A 43 -4.16 -2.22 17.17
C ASN A 43 -3.31 -1.23 16.36
N ALA A 44 -3.98 -0.42 15.54
CA ALA A 44 -3.38 0.63 14.71
C ALA A 44 -3.84 2.02 15.17
N ASP A 45 -3.04 3.05 14.93
CA ASP A 45 -3.42 4.44 15.26
C ASP A 45 -4.62 4.91 14.43
N LYS A 46 -4.65 4.54 13.14
CA LYS A 46 -5.75 4.81 12.20
C LYS A 46 -5.89 3.65 11.22
N THR A 47 -7.08 3.48 10.68
CA THR A 47 -7.35 2.52 9.59
C THR A 47 -8.15 3.21 8.51
N TYR A 48 -7.71 3.07 7.25
CA TYR A 48 -8.39 3.62 6.08
C TYR A 48 -8.97 2.48 5.26
N PHE A 49 -10.26 2.59 4.89
CA PHE A 49 -10.90 1.61 4.04
C PHE A 49 -10.65 1.92 2.56
N VAL A 50 -10.03 0.96 1.85
CA VAL A 50 -9.72 1.10 0.42
C VAL A 50 -10.52 0.08 -0.37
N LEU A 51 -11.45 0.56 -1.19
CA LEU A 51 -12.42 -0.28 -1.90
C LEU A 51 -11.92 -0.83 -3.25
N ASN A 52 -10.72 -0.43 -3.69
CA ASN A 52 -10.13 -0.86 -4.97
C ASN A 52 -8.88 -1.74 -4.79
N GLY A 53 -8.91 -2.57 -3.74
CA GLY A 53 -7.88 -3.54 -3.37
C GLY A 53 -6.54 -2.94 -2.91
N THR A 54 -5.66 -3.81 -2.41
CA THR A 54 -4.32 -3.43 -1.90
C THR A 54 -3.45 -2.76 -2.96
N SER A 55 -3.70 -3.03 -4.25
CA SER A 55 -3.01 -2.35 -5.34
C SER A 55 -3.23 -0.84 -5.31
N SER A 56 -4.41 -0.37 -4.91
CA SER A 56 -4.71 1.06 -4.76
C SER A 56 -4.22 1.57 -3.42
N ALA A 57 -4.35 0.78 -2.34
CA ALA A 57 -3.83 1.15 -1.02
C ALA A 57 -2.32 1.44 -1.05
N ASN A 58 -1.54 0.59 -1.73
CA ASN A 58 -0.10 0.82 -1.94
C ASN A 58 0.18 2.16 -2.63
N LYS A 59 -0.63 2.56 -3.62
CA LYS A 59 -0.44 3.84 -4.31
C LYS A 59 -0.80 5.02 -3.41
N VAL A 60 -1.83 4.88 -2.58
CA VAL A 60 -2.19 5.92 -1.59
C VAL A 60 -1.02 6.17 -0.64
N VAL A 61 -0.44 5.11 -0.07
CA VAL A 61 0.70 5.23 0.85
C VAL A 61 1.93 5.83 0.14
N LEU A 62 2.30 5.27 -1.01
CA LEU A 62 3.52 5.69 -1.72
C LEU A 62 3.43 7.14 -2.20
N ASN A 63 2.30 7.57 -2.79
CA ASN A 63 2.15 8.94 -3.27
C ASN A 63 1.92 9.95 -2.13
N ALA A 64 1.52 9.50 -0.94
CA ALA A 64 1.44 10.37 0.23
C ALA A 64 2.82 10.68 0.84
N LEU A 65 3.81 9.80 0.65
CA LEU A 65 5.11 9.87 1.32
C LEU A 65 6.26 10.25 0.40
N LEU A 66 6.23 9.81 -0.86
CA LEU A 66 7.37 9.93 -1.78
C LEU A 66 7.25 11.15 -2.68
N THR A 67 8.40 11.77 -2.94
CA THR A 67 8.58 12.80 -3.95
C THR A 67 9.60 12.36 -5.01
N PRO A 68 9.59 12.97 -6.21
CA PRO A 68 10.53 12.60 -7.27
C PRO A 68 11.99 12.71 -6.83
N GLY A 69 12.75 11.63 -7.04
CA GLY A 69 14.15 11.53 -6.65
C GLY A 69 14.40 11.07 -5.21
N ASP A 70 13.36 10.86 -4.40
CA ASP A 70 13.52 10.23 -3.09
C ASP A 70 14.07 8.80 -3.21
N ILE A 71 14.80 8.39 -2.19
CA ILE A 71 15.35 7.04 -2.12
C ILE A 71 14.33 6.14 -1.41
N ILE A 72 14.06 4.98 -2.01
CA ILE A 72 13.19 3.96 -1.42
C ILE A 72 13.95 2.63 -1.27
N LEU A 73 13.95 2.07 -0.05
CA LEU A 73 14.39 0.69 0.17
C LEU A 73 13.36 -0.26 -0.41
N TYR A 74 13.78 -1.06 -1.39
CA TYR A 74 12.89 -1.78 -2.27
C TYR A 74 13.15 -3.29 -2.17
N ASP A 75 12.26 -4.02 -1.48
CA ASP A 75 12.24 -5.48 -1.53
C ASP A 75 12.10 -5.95 -3.00
N ARG A 76 13.05 -6.75 -3.48
CA ARG A 76 13.03 -7.24 -4.86
C ARG A 76 11.83 -8.15 -5.16
N ASN A 77 11.17 -8.69 -4.14
CA ASN A 77 9.93 -9.47 -4.26
C ASN A 77 8.66 -8.63 -4.37
N ASN A 78 8.75 -7.30 -4.23
CA ASN A 78 7.59 -6.44 -4.20
C ASN A 78 6.62 -6.67 -5.36
N HIS A 79 5.33 -6.67 -5.04
CA HIS A 79 4.27 -6.79 -6.04
C HIS A 79 4.29 -5.61 -7.03
N LYS A 80 3.84 -5.83 -8.27
CA LYS A 80 3.84 -4.83 -9.36
C LYS A 80 3.25 -3.47 -8.97
N SER A 81 2.30 -3.44 -8.03
CA SER A 81 1.68 -2.21 -7.55
C SER A 81 2.64 -1.26 -6.84
N ILE A 82 3.68 -1.78 -6.17
CA ILE A 82 4.71 -0.97 -5.50
C ILE A 82 5.59 -0.30 -6.57
N CYS A 83 5.97 -1.04 -7.61
CA CYS A 83 6.69 -0.49 -8.76
C CYS A 83 5.90 0.65 -9.42
N HIS A 84 4.61 0.42 -9.70
CA HIS A 84 3.76 1.44 -10.29
C HIS A 84 3.62 2.68 -9.39
N GLY A 85 3.36 2.48 -8.09
CA GLY A 85 3.18 3.58 -7.16
C GLY A 85 4.46 4.37 -6.90
N GLY A 86 5.51 3.70 -6.43
CA GLY A 86 6.72 4.36 -5.95
C GLY A 86 7.68 4.77 -7.06
N LEU A 87 7.88 3.93 -8.08
CA LEU A 87 8.89 4.18 -9.10
C LEU A 87 8.32 4.97 -10.27
N VAL A 88 7.20 4.50 -10.83
CA VAL A 88 6.63 5.08 -12.05
C VAL A 88 5.85 6.37 -11.76
N MET A 89 4.97 6.36 -10.75
CA MET A 89 4.14 7.52 -10.43
C MET A 89 4.89 8.54 -9.56
N SER A 90 5.49 8.10 -8.45
CA SER A 90 6.18 9.02 -7.53
C SER A 90 7.62 9.37 -7.96
N GLY A 91 8.22 8.63 -8.89
CA GLY A 91 9.58 8.92 -9.40
C GLY A 91 10.70 8.64 -8.40
N ALA A 92 10.49 7.73 -7.44
CA ALA A 92 11.50 7.37 -6.45
C ALA A 92 12.59 6.47 -7.05
N THR A 93 13.80 6.59 -6.50
CA THR A 93 14.98 5.79 -6.86
C THR A 93 15.06 4.56 -5.95
N PRO A 94 14.95 3.33 -6.49
CA PRO A 94 14.97 2.13 -5.68
C PRO A 94 16.39 1.70 -5.33
N ILE A 95 16.59 1.35 -4.07
CA ILE A 95 17.71 0.52 -3.60
C ILE A 95 17.17 -0.89 -3.40
N TYR A 96 17.55 -1.81 -4.27
CA TYR A 96 17.01 -3.17 -4.24
C TYR A 96 17.68 -4.00 -3.15
N LEU A 97 16.86 -4.63 -2.31
CA LEU A 97 17.31 -5.62 -1.33
C LEU A 97 17.17 -7.02 -1.93
N GLU A 98 18.24 -7.80 -1.93
CA GLU A 98 18.25 -9.15 -2.49
C GLU A 98 17.41 -10.13 -1.67
N THR A 99 16.85 -11.12 -2.37
CA THR A 99 15.92 -12.08 -1.77
C THR A 99 16.35 -13.50 -2.09
N ALA A 100 16.23 -14.38 -1.11
CA ALA A 100 16.55 -15.79 -1.28
C ALA A 100 15.63 -16.47 -2.32
N ARG A 101 16.19 -17.47 -3.00
CA ARG A 101 15.48 -18.42 -3.85
C ARG A 101 16.02 -19.81 -3.58
N ASN A 102 15.12 -20.79 -3.49
CA ASN A 102 15.51 -22.19 -3.43
C ASN A 102 15.57 -22.78 -4.87
N PRO A 103 16.09 -24.01 -5.04
CA PRO A 103 16.13 -24.66 -6.36
C PRO A 103 14.77 -24.88 -7.04
N PHE A 104 13.66 -24.78 -6.28
CA PHE A 104 12.30 -24.88 -6.81
C PHE A 104 11.73 -23.53 -7.27
N GLY A 105 12.49 -22.44 -7.14
CA GLY A 105 12.05 -21.08 -7.49
C GLY A 105 11.08 -20.47 -6.49
N SER A 106 10.94 -21.04 -5.28
CA SER A 106 10.09 -20.47 -4.24
C SER A 106 10.63 -19.11 -3.78
N ILE A 107 9.71 -18.17 -3.55
CA ILE A 107 10.03 -16.82 -3.09
C ILE A 107 10.43 -16.88 -1.62
N GLY A 108 11.72 -16.70 -1.34
CA GLY A 108 12.25 -16.55 0.02
C GLY A 108 12.28 -15.08 0.47
N GLY A 109 12.59 -14.88 1.76
CA GLY A 109 12.73 -13.54 2.34
C GLY A 109 13.98 -12.79 1.87
N ILE A 110 14.11 -11.56 2.34
CA ILE A 110 15.30 -10.72 2.18
C ILE A 110 16.49 -11.39 2.89
N LEU A 111 17.69 -11.30 2.30
CA LEU A 111 18.90 -11.87 2.91
C LEU A 111 19.32 -11.06 4.14
N ASP A 112 19.83 -11.75 5.16
CA ASP A 112 20.16 -11.15 6.46
C ASP A 112 21.10 -9.93 6.37
N HIS A 113 22.14 -10.02 5.54
CA HIS A 113 23.10 -8.93 5.32
C HIS A 113 22.46 -7.67 4.70
N CYS A 114 21.31 -7.78 4.02
CA CYS A 114 20.63 -6.63 3.44
C CYS A 114 20.05 -5.68 4.51
N PHE A 115 20.02 -6.10 5.79
CA PHE A 115 19.62 -5.27 6.92
C PHE A 115 20.80 -4.63 7.67
N ASP A 116 22.04 -4.82 7.19
CA ASP A 116 23.20 -4.10 7.71
C ASP A 116 23.21 -2.65 7.21
N GLU A 117 23.39 -1.69 8.12
CA GLU A 117 23.38 -0.27 7.78
C GLU A 117 24.53 0.11 6.83
N SER A 118 25.72 -0.46 7.04
CA SER A 118 26.89 -0.14 6.22
C SER A 118 26.69 -0.64 4.79
N TYR A 119 26.10 -1.83 4.65
CA TYR A 119 25.70 -2.39 3.36
C TYR A 119 24.66 -1.51 2.64
N ILE A 120 23.59 -1.11 3.32
CA ILE A 120 22.57 -0.23 2.74
C ILE A 120 23.19 1.09 2.27
N ARG A 121 24.05 1.71 3.09
CA ARG A 121 24.73 2.98 2.74
C ARG A 121 25.66 2.81 1.54
N GLN A 122 26.35 1.68 1.42
CA GLN A 122 27.15 1.38 0.24
C GLN A 122 26.27 1.32 -1.01
N LEU A 123 25.16 0.57 -0.97
CA LEU A 123 24.23 0.48 -2.10
C LEU A 123 23.63 1.84 -2.48
N VAL A 124 23.33 2.69 -1.48
CA VAL A 124 22.87 4.06 -1.71
C VAL A 124 23.93 4.87 -2.44
N ALA A 125 25.19 4.86 -1.97
CA ALA A 125 26.28 5.62 -2.57
C ALA A 125 26.58 5.19 -4.02
N GLU A 126 26.42 3.90 -4.34
CA GLU A 126 26.55 3.39 -5.71
C GLU A 126 25.45 3.91 -6.65
N LYS A 127 24.24 4.16 -6.11
CA LYS A 127 23.05 4.52 -6.90
C LYS A 127 22.77 6.02 -6.98
N SER A 128 23.13 6.77 -5.95
CA SER A 128 22.94 8.21 -5.85
C SER A 128 24.13 8.81 -5.07
N PRO A 129 25.30 8.98 -5.71
CA PRO A 129 26.52 9.43 -5.03
C PRO A 129 26.44 10.85 -4.45
N GLU A 130 25.42 11.61 -4.87
CA GLU A 130 25.08 12.93 -4.31
C GLU A 130 24.25 12.90 -3.02
N LYS A 131 23.80 11.72 -2.57
CA LYS A 131 23.01 11.52 -1.35
C LYS A 131 23.66 10.52 -0.40
#